data_AF-A0AAV9UN00-F1
#
_entry.id   AF-A0AAV9UN00-F1
#
_cell.length_a   1.000
_cell.length_b   1.000
_cell.length_c   1.000
_cell.angle_alpha   90.00
_cell.angle_beta   90.00
_cell.angle_gamma   90.00
#
_symmetry.space_group_name_H-M   'P 1'
#
loop_
_entity.id
_entity.type
_entity.pdbx_description
1 polymer ?
#
loop_
_entity_poly.entity_id
_entity_poly.type
_entity_poly.pdbx_seq_one_letter_code
_entity_poly.pdbx_strand_id
1 'polypeptide(L)'
;MSSYAEVAARGGPQDPEEAAAPPVDEVIPTDSSVASLVDVDSGVSVVSSDFPNQPVKTYTQAERLEMEAAVEAEENAARQAAAKKRKGGKSESDVVVWFKDPVHSGGAIVSTVLVVGLGVVGWRKYKLGQFSWATAGIGAGILAGVSLVEYFVGKFAQSYLTKKKQN
;
A
#
# COMPACT_ATOMS: atom_id res chain seq x y z
N MET A 1 -0.40 -2.20 34.87
CA MET A 1 0.46 -1.66 33.79
C MET A 1 -0.07 -0.27 33.47
N SER A 2 0.69 0.78 33.76
CA SER A 2 0.26 2.15 33.47
C SER A 2 0.21 2.41 31.97
N SER A 3 -0.75 3.24 31.55
CA SER A 3 -0.98 3.60 30.14
C SER A 3 0.14 4.51 29.63
N TYR A 4 0.50 4.38 28.34
CA TYR A 4 1.46 5.26 27.66
C TYR A 4 1.09 6.75 27.78
N ALA A 5 -0.20 7.06 27.79
CA ALA A 5 -0.70 8.41 27.95
C ALA A 5 -0.43 8.99 29.35
N GLU A 6 -0.45 8.13 30.36
CA GLU A 6 -0.23 8.51 31.76
C GLU A 6 1.25 8.77 32.07
N VAL A 7 2.15 8.08 31.35
CA VAL A 7 3.60 8.33 31.40
C VAL A 7 3.94 9.65 30.69
N ALA A 8 3.34 9.94 29.54
CA ALA A 8 3.57 11.17 28.79
C ALA A 8 3.01 12.42 29.50
N ALA A 9 1.86 12.30 30.16
CA ALA A 9 1.26 13.40 30.93
C ALA A 9 2.08 13.78 32.18
N ARG A 10 2.94 12.87 32.66
CA ARG A 10 3.73 13.05 33.88
C ARG A 10 5.04 13.80 33.68
N GLY A 11 5.26 14.37 32.49
CA GLY A 11 6.41 15.17 32.05
C GLY A 11 7.36 15.50 33.19
N GLY A 12 8.37 14.64 33.37
CA GLY A 12 9.33 14.79 34.46
C GLY A 12 10.01 16.15 34.38
N PRO A 13 10.41 16.75 35.51
CA PRO A 13 11.13 18.02 35.48
C PRO A 13 12.38 17.86 34.60
N GLN A 14 12.46 18.62 33.51
CA GLN A 14 13.69 18.71 32.73
C GLN A 14 14.78 19.27 33.61
N ASP A 15 15.94 18.61 33.62
CA ASP A 15 17.13 19.13 34.30
C ASP A 15 17.51 20.48 33.64
N PRO A 16 17.95 21.50 34.39
CA PRO A 16 18.33 22.80 33.82
C PRO A 16 19.34 22.70 32.67
N GLU A 17 20.18 21.66 32.63
CA GLU A 17 21.08 21.40 31.51
C GLU A 17 20.37 20.90 30.24
N GLU A 18 19.26 20.16 30.36
CA GLU A 18 18.45 19.69 29.22
C GLU A 18 17.46 20.75 28.71
N ALA A 19 17.09 21.71 29.56
CA ALA A 19 16.25 22.85 29.19
C ALA A 19 17.04 23.96 28.46
N ALA A 20 18.38 23.91 28.52
CA ALA A 20 19.23 24.83 27.80
C ALA A 20 19.15 24.57 26.29
N ALA A 21 18.85 25.63 25.52
CA ALA A 21 18.98 25.55 24.08
C ALA A 21 20.42 25.21 23.70
N PRO A 22 20.66 24.31 22.73
CA PRO A 22 22.01 24.06 22.24
C PRO A 22 22.63 25.37 21.75
N PRO A 23 23.94 25.57 21.94
CA PRO A 23 24.63 26.78 21.48
C PRO A 23 24.41 26.95 19.98
N VAL A 24 24.05 28.17 19.56
CA VAL A 24 23.85 28.50 18.15
C VAL A 24 25.23 28.60 17.49
N ASP A 25 25.42 27.92 16.36
CA ASP A 25 26.64 28.03 15.58
C ASP A 25 26.87 29.49 15.15
N GLU A 26 28.03 30.05 15.48
CA GLU A 26 28.41 31.39 15.05
C GLU A 26 28.67 31.40 13.54
N VAL A 27 27.86 32.17 12.81
CA VAL A 27 28.07 32.39 11.38
C VAL A 27 29.28 33.31 11.22
N ILE A 28 30.42 32.76 10.79
CA ILE A 28 31.59 33.56 10.42
C ILE A 28 31.21 34.37 9.16
N PRO A 29 31.16 35.72 9.21
CA PRO A 29 30.86 36.52 8.04
C PRO A 29 32.05 36.50 7.09
N THR A 30 32.06 35.56 6.15
CA THR A 30 32.95 35.58 4.99
C THR A 30 32.27 36.37 3.88
N ASP A 31 32.61 37.66 3.76
CA ASP A 31 32.13 38.57 2.71
C ASP A 31 32.58 38.17 1.28
N SER A 32 33.05 36.95 1.05
CA SER A 32 33.48 36.44 -0.26
C SER A 32 32.31 36.17 -1.22
N SER A 33 31.05 36.31 -0.76
CA SER A 33 29.85 35.91 -1.50
C SER A 33 29.31 36.98 -2.47
N VAL A 34 29.85 38.20 -2.47
CA VAL A 34 29.41 39.30 -3.36
C VAL A 34 30.20 39.41 -4.67
N ALA A 35 31.22 38.57 -4.88
CA ALA A 35 32.08 38.64 -6.07
C ALA A 35 31.50 37.99 -7.33
N SER A 36 30.34 37.31 -7.24
CA SER A 36 29.69 36.65 -8.38
C SER A 36 28.46 37.44 -8.83
N LEU A 37 28.65 38.72 -9.20
CA LEU A 37 27.71 39.46 -10.03
C LEU A 37 27.86 38.96 -11.48
N VAL A 38 27.50 37.69 -11.71
CA VAL A 38 27.33 37.16 -13.06
C VAL A 38 26.16 37.92 -13.63
N ASP A 39 26.41 38.74 -14.64
CA ASP A 39 25.35 39.41 -15.39
C ASP A 39 24.41 38.31 -15.89
N VAL A 40 23.22 38.24 -15.30
CA VAL A 40 22.21 37.27 -15.70
C VAL A 40 21.64 37.82 -16.98
N ASP A 41 22.37 37.62 -18.08
CA ASP A 41 21.85 37.66 -19.44
C ASP A 41 20.85 36.50 -19.54
N SER A 42 19.69 36.70 -18.92
CA SER A 42 18.48 35.93 -19.13
C SER A 42 18.03 36.27 -20.54
N GLY A 43 18.65 35.59 -21.52
CA GLY A 43 18.25 35.66 -22.91
C GLY A 43 16.73 35.58 -22.99
N VAL A 44 16.11 36.49 -23.75
CA VAL A 44 14.67 36.64 -23.84
C VAL A 44 14.05 35.27 -24.15
N SER A 45 13.38 34.68 -23.17
CA SER A 45 12.66 33.43 -23.35
C SER A 45 11.37 33.74 -24.11
N VAL A 46 11.42 33.59 -25.42
CA VAL A 46 10.25 33.78 -26.28
C VAL A 46 9.31 32.60 -26.08
N VAL A 47 8.18 32.87 -25.43
CA VAL A 47 7.07 31.93 -25.31
C VAL A 47 6.34 31.88 -26.65
N SER A 48 5.92 30.70 -27.10
CA SER A 48 5.11 30.55 -28.32
C SER A 48 3.84 31.42 -28.25
N SER A 49 3.46 32.03 -29.37
CA SER A 49 2.23 32.83 -29.48
C SER A 49 0.96 32.03 -29.16
N ASP A 50 1.01 30.70 -29.21
CA ASP A 50 -0.13 29.83 -28.93
C ASP A 50 -0.29 29.46 -27.44
N PHE A 51 0.68 29.82 -26.60
CA PHE A 51 0.63 29.58 -25.15
C PHE A 51 -0.68 29.98 -24.45
N PRO A 52 -1.36 31.12 -24.76
CA PRO A 52 -2.64 31.43 -24.14
C PRO A 52 -3.74 30.40 -24.43
N ASN A 53 -3.68 29.74 -25.59
CA ASN A 53 -4.65 28.76 -26.07
C ASN A 53 -4.31 27.32 -25.67
N GLN A 54 -3.14 27.08 -25.07
CA GLN A 54 -2.75 25.75 -24.64
C GLN A 54 -3.60 25.28 -23.45
N PRO A 55 -4.12 24.04 -23.48
CA PRO A 55 -4.90 23.47 -22.38
C PRO A 55 -4.02 23.19 -21.14
N VAL A 56 -2.71 23.01 -21.34
CA VAL A 56 -1.73 22.74 -20.30
C VAL A 56 -0.60 23.75 -20.45
N LYS A 57 -0.45 24.63 -19.46
CA LYS A 57 0.51 25.75 -19.51
C LYS A 57 1.76 25.51 -18.68
N THR A 58 1.71 24.52 -17.79
CA THR A 58 2.82 24.19 -16.90
C THR A 58 3.11 22.69 -16.94
N TYR A 59 4.37 22.34 -16.72
CA TYR A 59 4.79 20.95 -16.60
C TYR A 59 4.08 20.22 -15.45
N THR A 60 3.81 20.93 -14.35
CA THR A 60 3.07 20.38 -13.20
C THR A 60 1.61 20.05 -13.51
N GLN A 61 0.97 20.79 -14.41
CA GLN A 61 -0.39 20.48 -14.88
C GLN A 61 -0.38 19.26 -15.80
N ALA A 62 0.64 19.13 -16.66
CA ALA A 62 0.82 17.95 -17.50
C ALA A 62 0.98 16.68 -16.66
N GLU A 63 1.89 16.72 -15.68
CA GLU A 63 2.15 15.61 -14.76
C GLU A 63 0.89 15.20 -14.00
N ARG A 64 0.09 16.18 -13.55
CA ARG A 64 -1.19 15.90 -12.89
C ARG A 64 -2.19 15.19 -13.81
N LEU A 65 -2.33 15.65 -15.05
CA LEU A 65 -3.22 15.04 -16.04
C LEU A 65 -2.81 13.60 -16.38
N GLU A 66 -1.51 13.34 -16.51
CA GLU A 66 -0.99 11.99 -16.77
C GLU A 66 -1.28 11.04 -15.60
N MET A 67 -1.10 11.50 -14.36
CA MET A 67 -1.43 10.72 -13.17
C MET A 67 -2.94 10.45 -13.07
N GLU A 68 -3.78 11.45 -13.29
CA GLU A 68 -5.24 11.30 -13.26
C GLU A 68 -5.73 10.34 -14.35
N ALA A 69 -5.18 10.44 -15.57
CA ALA A 69 -5.47 9.51 -16.66
C ALA A 69 -5.03 8.07 -16.36
N ALA A 70 -3.87 7.89 -15.71
CA ALA A 70 -3.38 6.57 -15.32
C ALA A 70 -4.30 5.92 -14.27
N VAL A 71 -4.78 6.70 -13.29
CA VAL A 71 -5.73 6.23 -12.27
C VAL A 71 -7.08 5.89 -12.89
N GLU A 72 -7.59 6.73 -13.78
CA GLU A 72 -8.87 6.50 -14.47
C GLU A 72 -8.80 5.27 -15.40
N ALA A 73 -7.67 5.08 -16.09
CA ALA A 73 -7.43 3.89 -16.90
C ALA A 73 -7.38 2.61 -16.05
N GLU A 74 -6.72 2.65 -14.89
CA GLU A 74 -6.66 1.52 -13.94
C GLU A 74 -8.05 1.21 -13.37
N GLU A 75 -8.83 2.23 -12.99
CA GLU A 75 -10.18 2.06 -12.50
C GLU A 75 -11.12 1.49 -13.57
N ASN A 76 -11.04 2.01 -14.80
CA ASN A 76 -11.82 1.51 -15.92
C ASN A 76 -11.42 0.09 -16.30
N ALA A 77 -10.13 -0.26 -16.26
CA ALA A 77 -9.66 -1.62 -16.47
C ALA A 77 -10.18 -2.56 -15.37
N ALA A 78 -10.17 -2.14 -14.11
CA ALA A 78 -10.71 -2.90 -12.99
C ALA A 78 -12.23 -3.10 -13.13
N ARG A 79 -12.98 -2.06 -13.50
CA ARG A 79 -14.43 -2.12 -13.76
C ARG A 79 -14.75 -3.03 -14.94
N GLN A 80 -13.98 -2.95 -16.03
CA GLN A 80 -14.14 -3.83 -17.18
C GLN A 80 -13.77 -5.28 -16.87
N ALA A 81 -12.72 -5.53 -16.09
CA ALA A 81 -12.35 -6.86 -15.63
C ALA A 81 -13.43 -7.46 -14.71
N ALA A 82 -14.00 -6.67 -13.79
CA ALA A 82 -15.12 -7.07 -12.96
C ALA A 82 -16.39 -7.35 -13.78
N ALA A 83 -16.68 -6.52 -14.79
CA ALA A 83 -17.80 -6.71 -15.70
C ALA A 83 -17.63 -7.95 -16.60
N LYS A 84 -16.41 -8.22 -17.09
CA LYS A 84 -16.08 -9.44 -17.85
C LYS A 84 -16.16 -10.69 -16.98
N LYS A 85 -15.73 -10.65 -15.72
CA LYS A 85 -15.94 -11.74 -14.74
C LYS A 85 -17.42 -12.01 -14.45
N ARG A 86 -18.28 -10.98 -14.51
CA ARG A 86 -19.74 -11.12 -14.36
C ARG A 86 -20.45 -11.63 -15.62
N LYS A 87 -19.93 -11.30 -16.82
CA LYS A 87 -20.48 -11.75 -18.12
C LYS A 87 -19.92 -13.08 -18.61
N GLY A 88 -18.78 -13.53 -18.09
CA GLY A 88 -18.28 -14.89 -18.27
C GLY A 88 -19.20 -15.87 -17.56
N GLY A 89 -20.25 -16.30 -18.26
CA GLY A 89 -21.17 -17.32 -17.81
C GLY A 89 -20.42 -18.55 -17.31
N LYS A 90 -20.74 -18.92 -16.07
CA LYS A 90 -20.67 -20.25 -15.50
C LYS A 90 -20.48 -21.37 -16.55
N SER A 91 -19.28 -21.94 -16.65
CA SER A 91 -19.22 -23.39 -16.75
C SER A 91 -19.60 -23.91 -15.36
N GLU A 92 -20.89 -24.13 -15.16
CA GLU A 92 -21.46 -24.63 -13.91
C GLU A 92 -20.99 -26.06 -13.59
N SER A 93 -20.13 -26.67 -14.42
CA SER A 93 -19.61 -28.01 -14.19
C SER A 93 -18.45 -28.02 -13.19
N ASP A 94 -17.39 -27.24 -13.39
CA ASP A 94 -16.15 -27.46 -12.62
C ASP A 94 -16.18 -26.81 -11.23
N VAL A 95 -16.78 -25.63 -11.13
CA VAL A 95 -16.91 -24.91 -9.84
C VAL A 95 -17.90 -25.64 -8.94
N VAL A 96 -19.03 -26.12 -9.47
CA VAL A 96 -20.04 -26.85 -8.70
C VAL A 96 -19.57 -28.25 -8.33
N VAL A 97 -18.76 -28.91 -9.18
CA VAL A 97 -18.07 -30.17 -8.83
C VAL A 97 -17.08 -29.95 -7.69
N TRP A 98 -16.37 -28.82 -7.66
CA TRP A 98 -15.54 -28.42 -6.54
C TRP A 98 -16.35 -28.27 -5.24
N PHE A 99 -17.50 -27.60 -5.29
CA PHE A 99 -18.38 -27.39 -4.14
C PHE A 99 -19.05 -28.66 -3.58
N LYS A 100 -19.00 -29.81 -4.27
CA LYS A 100 -19.57 -31.08 -3.79
C LYS A 100 -18.86 -31.66 -2.59
N ASP A 101 -17.59 -31.31 -2.36
CA ASP A 101 -16.84 -31.62 -1.14
C ASP A 101 -16.65 -30.36 -0.29
N PRO A 102 -17.63 -29.99 0.56
CA PRO A 102 -17.66 -28.70 1.26
C PRO A 102 -16.46 -28.49 2.20
N VAL A 103 -15.86 -29.58 2.70
CA VAL A 103 -14.68 -29.51 3.58
C VAL A 103 -13.42 -29.11 2.82
N HIS A 104 -13.24 -29.55 1.56
CA HIS A 104 -12.07 -29.24 0.75
C HIS A 104 -12.25 -27.94 -0.06
N SER A 105 -13.47 -27.68 -0.53
CA SER A 105 -13.77 -26.47 -1.32
C SER A 105 -13.96 -25.22 -0.47
N GLY A 106 -14.47 -25.34 0.76
CA GLY A 106 -14.64 -24.21 1.67
C GLY A 106 -13.31 -23.54 2.04
N GLY A 107 -12.31 -24.34 2.44
CA GLY A 107 -10.98 -23.83 2.79
C GLY A 107 -10.27 -23.14 1.61
N ALA A 108 -10.28 -23.79 0.45
CA ALA A 108 -9.62 -23.25 -0.73
C ALA A 108 -10.26 -21.95 -1.26
N ILE A 109 -11.56 -21.71 -1.06
CA ILE A 109 -12.18 -20.41 -1.37
C ILE A 109 -11.67 -19.33 -0.42
N VAL A 110 -11.64 -19.62 0.89
CA VAL A 110 -11.14 -18.68 1.91
C VAL A 110 -9.68 -18.33 1.63
N SER A 111 -8.85 -19.33 1.37
CA SER A 111 -7.43 -19.16 1.04
C SER A 111 -7.23 -18.37 -0.26
N THR A 112 -8.07 -18.58 -1.28
CA THR A 112 -8.01 -17.79 -2.53
C THR A 112 -8.36 -16.32 -2.29
N VAL A 113 -9.43 -16.04 -1.54
CA VAL A 113 -9.83 -14.66 -1.19
C VAL A 113 -8.74 -13.98 -0.37
N LEU A 114 -8.13 -14.69 0.57
CA LEU A 114 -7.05 -14.19 1.40
C LEU A 114 -5.82 -13.80 0.56
N VAL A 115 -5.36 -14.68 -0.34
CA VAL A 115 -4.21 -14.42 -1.21
C VAL A 115 -4.47 -13.24 -2.14
N VAL A 116 -5.64 -13.19 -2.78
CA VAL A 116 -6.01 -12.08 -3.67
C VAL A 116 -6.11 -10.77 -2.88
N GLY A 117 -6.73 -10.79 -1.71
CA GLY A 117 -6.85 -9.62 -0.84
C GLY A 117 -5.48 -9.08 -0.41
N LEU A 118 -4.58 -9.96 0.03
CA LEU A 118 -3.21 -9.60 0.40
C LEU A 118 -2.42 -9.06 -0.80
N GLY A 119 -2.60 -9.63 -2.00
CA GLY A 119 -1.97 -9.14 -3.23
C GLY A 119 -2.40 -7.73 -3.62
N VAL A 120 -3.71 -7.44 -3.56
CA VAL A 120 -4.24 -6.09 -3.86
C VAL A 120 -3.74 -5.05 -2.85
N VAL A 121 -3.78 -5.38 -1.55
CA VAL A 121 -3.30 -4.48 -0.50
C VAL A 121 -1.79 -4.26 -0.59
N GLY A 122 -1.03 -5.32 -0.87
CA GLY A 122 0.42 -5.26 -1.09
C GLY A 122 0.79 -4.37 -2.26
N TRP A 123 0.12 -4.55 -3.41
CA TRP A 123 0.33 -3.70 -4.59
C TRP A 123 0.01 -2.23 -4.30
N ARG A 124 -1.12 -1.95 -3.64
CA ARG A 124 -1.46 -0.56 -3.29
C ARG A 124 -0.41 0.08 -2.38
N LYS A 125 0.09 -0.64 -1.37
CA LYS A 125 1.18 -0.15 -0.52
C LYS A 125 2.51 0.00 -1.26
N TYR A 126 2.78 -0.85 -2.25
CA TYR A 126 3.96 -0.75 -3.10
C TYR A 126 3.94 0.53 -3.95
N LYS A 127 2.81 0.84 -4.61
CA LYS A 127 2.66 2.10 -5.37
C LYS A 127 2.78 3.36 -4.50
N LEU A 128 2.42 3.26 -3.22
CA LEU A 128 2.55 4.36 -2.25
C LEU A 128 3.96 4.47 -1.63
N GLY A 129 4.92 3.61 -2.01
CA GLY A 129 6.26 3.57 -1.39
C GLY A 129 6.27 3.09 0.07
N GLN A 130 5.14 2.58 0.57
CA GLN A 130 4.96 2.14 1.95
C GLN A 130 5.11 0.63 2.14
N PHE A 131 5.54 -0.07 1.09
CA PHE A 131 5.79 -1.51 1.15
C PHE A 131 7.16 -1.78 1.74
N SER A 132 7.18 -2.24 2.99
CA SER A 132 8.39 -2.66 3.69
C SER A 132 8.46 -4.17 3.84
N TRP A 133 9.67 -4.69 4.10
CA TRP A 133 9.88 -6.09 4.48
C TRP A 133 9.07 -6.48 5.73
N ALA A 134 8.80 -5.54 6.64
CA ALA A 134 7.93 -5.78 7.79
C ALA A 134 6.49 -6.08 7.36
N THR A 135 5.92 -5.31 6.43
CA THR A 135 4.59 -5.61 5.85
C THR A 135 4.56 -6.93 5.08
N ALA A 136 5.62 -7.25 4.33
CA ALA A 136 5.74 -8.54 3.66
C ALA A 136 5.77 -9.70 4.67
N GLY A 137 6.53 -9.55 5.77
CA GLY A 137 6.59 -10.52 6.86
C GLY A 137 5.25 -10.75 7.56
N ILE A 138 4.46 -9.67 7.78
CA ILE A 138 3.10 -9.80 8.33
C ILE A 138 2.20 -10.61 7.38
N GLY A 139 2.25 -10.32 6.08
CA GLY A 139 1.49 -11.08 5.08
C GLY A 139 1.88 -12.56 5.06
N ALA A 140 3.18 -12.86 5.09
CA ALA A 140 3.69 -14.24 5.17
C ALA A 140 3.25 -14.94 6.46
N GLY A 141 3.25 -14.23 7.60
CA GLY A 141 2.78 -14.76 8.89
C GLY A 141 1.29 -15.11 8.87
N ILE A 142 0.45 -14.26 8.27
CA ILE A 142 -0.99 -14.54 8.11
C ILE A 142 -1.20 -15.80 7.27
N LEU A 143 -0.50 -15.93 6.14
CA LEU A 143 -0.59 -17.10 5.26
C LEU A 143 -0.15 -18.40 5.97
N ALA A 144 0.95 -18.34 6.72
CA ALA A 144 1.44 -19.47 7.51
C ALA A 144 0.44 -19.87 8.61
N GLY A 145 -0.13 -18.89 9.32
CA GLY A 145 -1.14 -19.11 10.36
C GLY A 145 -2.41 -19.77 9.82
N VAL A 146 -2.94 -19.28 8.70
CA VAL A 146 -4.14 -19.86 8.07
C VAL A 146 -3.89 -21.29 7.60
N SER A 147 -2.73 -21.54 6.98
CA SER A 147 -2.33 -22.89 6.54
C SER A 147 -2.26 -23.89 7.70
N LEU A 148 -1.74 -23.47 8.86
CA LEU A 148 -1.68 -24.31 10.06
C LEU A 148 -3.08 -24.63 10.59
N VAL A 149 -3.98 -23.63 10.63
CA VAL A 149 -5.37 -23.84 11.07
C VAL A 149 -6.09 -24.83 10.15
N GLU A 150 -5.99 -24.68 8.83
CA GLU A 150 -6.57 -25.62 7.86
C GLU A 150 -6.05 -27.05 8.07
N TYR A 151 -4.75 -27.21 8.29
CA TYR A 151 -4.15 -28.52 8.55
C TYR A 151 -4.73 -29.20 9.81
N PHE A 152 -4.82 -28.46 10.92
CA PHE A 152 -5.34 -29.02 12.18
C PHE A 152 -6.85 -29.31 12.10
N VAL A 153 -7.63 -28.43 11.48
CA VAL A 153 -9.07 -28.63 11.27
C VAL A 153 -9.32 -29.83 10.36
N GLY A 154 -8.58 -29.96 9.26
CA GLY A 154 -8.67 -31.11 8.35
C GLY A 154 -8.35 -32.42 9.05
N LYS A 155 -7.24 -32.47 9.81
CA LYS A 155 -6.85 -33.65 10.60
C LYS A 155 -7.91 -34.04 11.64
N PHE A 156 -8.48 -33.05 12.32
CA PHE A 156 -9.56 -33.27 13.29
C PHE A 156 -10.82 -33.81 12.62
N ALA A 157 -11.30 -33.15 11.56
CA ALA A 157 -12.48 -33.57 10.81
C ALA A 157 -12.35 -35.00 10.26
N GLN A 158 -11.17 -35.35 9.72
CA GLN A 158 -10.90 -36.70 9.21
C GLN A 158 -10.97 -37.75 10.34
N SER A 159 -10.41 -37.46 11.51
CA SER A 159 -10.49 -38.34 12.68
C SER A 159 -11.94 -38.56 13.14
N TYR A 160 -12.76 -37.51 13.15
CA TYR A 160 -14.19 -37.60 13.53
C TYR A 160 -15.02 -38.37 12.51
N LEU A 161 -14.80 -38.15 11.21
CA LEU A 161 -15.50 -38.88 10.15
C LEU A 161 -15.13 -40.36 10.12
N THR A 162 -13.85 -40.69 10.39
CA THR A 162 -13.38 -42.09 10.45
C THR A 162 -14.04 -42.85 11.60
N LYS A 163 -14.17 -42.22 12.79
CA LYS A 163 -14.88 -42.81 13.93
C LYS A 163 -16.37 -43.04 13.66
N LYS A 164 -17.02 -42.13 12.92
CA LYS A 164 -18.46 -42.24 12.62
C LYS A 164 -18.78 -43.33 11.59
N LYS A 165 -17.82 -43.73 10.76
CA LYS A 165 -18.00 -44.79 9.74
C LYS A 165 -17.81 -46.21 10.30
N GLN A 166 -17.27 -46.34 11.52
CA GLN A 166 -17.06 -47.62 12.21
C GLN A 166 -18.20 -47.98 13.19
N ASN A 167 -19.16 -47.09 13.41
CA ASN A 167 -20.41 -47.34 14.13
C ASN A 167 -21.58 -47.42 13.15
#